data_AF-A0A453GJW0-F1
#
_entry.id   AF-A0A453GJW0-F1
#
_cell.length_a   1.000
_cell.length_b   1.000
_cell.length_c   1.000
_cell.angle_alpha   90.00
_cell.angle_beta   90.00
_cell.angle_gamma   90.00
#
_symmetry.space_group_name_H-M   'P 1'
#
loop_
_entity.id
_entity.type
_entity.pdbx_description
1 polymer ?
#
loop_
_entity_poly.entity_id
_entity_poly.type
_entity_poly.pdbx_seq_one_letter_code
_entity_poly.pdbx_strand_id
1 'polypeptide(L)'
;MEVNTSRMISLNGTNYQAWKGKMEDLFYVKEYWKPVFSTEMPEGIEEGQWKVLHRQACGFIRQWVDDNFLNHIIDETHARTLWQKLEELFARKEGTNKMFLIKQLMCLRYKKGTLIADHVNTFQGIINQLSSMGITFEDEV
;
A
#
# COMPACT_ATOMS: atom_id res chain seq x y z
N MET A 1 -26.95 -7.72 5.34
CA MET A 1 -26.58 -7.89 3.91
C MET A 1 -25.32 -8.71 3.86
N GLU A 2 -25.25 -9.74 3.01
CA GLU A 2 -23.99 -10.42 2.74
C GLU A 2 -23.04 -9.45 2.03
N VAL A 3 -21.84 -9.30 2.56
CA VAL A 3 -20.83 -8.41 1.96
C VAL A 3 -20.28 -9.09 0.74
N ASN A 4 -20.52 -8.51 -0.43
CA ASN A 4 -19.98 -9.04 -1.67
C ASN A 4 -18.47 -8.79 -1.75
N THR A 5 -17.69 -9.81 -1.37
CA THR A 5 -16.21 -9.78 -1.41
C THR A 5 -15.64 -10.22 -2.76
N SER A 6 -16.47 -10.55 -3.76
CA SER A 6 -16.00 -11.08 -5.06
C SER A 6 -15.11 -10.13 -5.86
N ARG A 7 -15.20 -8.81 -5.59
CA ARG A 7 -14.39 -7.77 -6.23
C ARG A 7 -13.16 -7.37 -5.43
N MET A 8 -12.92 -8.01 -4.29
CA MET A 8 -11.75 -7.74 -3.47
C MET A 8 -10.50 -8.33 -4.12
N ILE A 9 -9.36 -7.68 -3.89
CA ILE A 9 -8.05 -8.09 -4.41
C ILE A 9 -7.14 -8.38 -3.23
N SER A 10 -6.18 -9.30 -3.39
CA SER A 10 -5.13 -9.49 -2.39
C SER A 10 -4.06 -8.42 -2.51
N LEU A 11 -3.58 -7.92 -1.38
CA LEU A 11 -2.50 -6.96 -1.30
C LEU A 11 -1.22 -7.62 -1.74
N ASN A 12 -0.64 -7.07 -2.78
CA ASN A 12 0.65 -7.46 -3.31
C ASN A 12 1.61 -6.27 -3.26
N GLY A 13 2.77 -6.45 -3.86
CA GLY A 13 3.83 -5.45 -3.83
C GLY A 13 3.60 -4.15 -4.60
N THR A 14 2.56 -4.05 -5.42
CA THR A 14 2.37 -2.95 -6.39
C THR A 14 0.95 -2.35 -6.40
N ASN A 15 -0.03 -3.02 -5.80
CA ASN A 15 -1.44 -2.61 -5.86
C ASN A 15 -1.95 -1.93 -4.58
N TYR A 16 -1.04 -1.47 -3.70
CA TYR A 16 -1.39 -0.97 -2.36
C TYR A 16 -2.50 0.07 -2.36
N GLN A 17 -2.43 1.10 -3.21
CA GLN A 17 -3.45 2.17 -3.24
C GLN A 17 -4.85 1.65 -3.60
N ALA A 18 -4.94 0.76 -4.60
CA ALA A 18 -6.20 0.16 -5.03
C ALA A 18 -6.75 -0.82 -3.98
N TRP A 19 -5.86 -1.59 -3.35
CA TRP A 19 -6.22 -2.49 -2.25
C TRP A 19 -6.72 -1.71 -1.04
N LYS A 20 -6.01 -0.65 -0.66
CA LYS A 20 -6.30 0.21 0.48
C LYS A 20 -7.73 0.76 0.37
N GLY A 21 -8.07 1.42 -0.75
CA GLY A 21 -9.41 1.97 -0.95
C GLY A 21 -10.52 0.91 -0.85
N LYS A 22 -10.35 -0.25 -1.49
CA LYS A 22 -11.32 -1.36 -1.39
C LYS A 22 -11.45 -1.90 0.03
N MET A 23 -10.35 -1.98 0.76
CA MET A 23 -10.35 -2.48 2.14
C MET A 23 -11.05 -1.49 3.09
N GLU A 24 -10.80 -0.19 2.93
CA GLU A 24 -11.46 0.87 3.70
C GLU A 24 -12.98 0.78 3.54
N ASP A 25 -13.48 0.66 2.30
CA ASP A 25 -14.90 0.46 2.03
C ASP A 25 -15.46 -0.76 2.80
N LEU A 26 -14.74 -1.88 2.78
CA LEU A 26 -15.16 -3.10 3.48
C LEU A 26 -15.17 -2.94 5.00
N PHE A 27 -14.26 -2.15 5.58
CA PHE A 27 -14.28 -1.85 7.01
C PHE A 27 -15.56 -1.12 7.42
N TYR A 28 -16.06 -0.19 6.60
CA TYR A 28 -17.32 0.48 6.86
C TYR A 28 -18.50 -0.48 6.77
N VAL A 29 -18.53 -1.34 5.76
CA VAL A 29 -19.62 -2.33 5.58
C VAL A 29 -19.63 -3.38 6.71
N LYS A 30 -18.46 -3.77 7.23
CA LYS A 30 -18.31 -4.77 8.30
C LYS A 30 -18.28 -4.19 9.71
N GLU A 31 -18.41 -2.88 9.87
CA GLU A 31 -18.21 -2.15 11.13
C GLU A 31 -16.82 -2.29 11.77
N TYR A 32 -15.82 -2.77 11.02
CA TYR A 32 -14.41 -2.79 11.44
C TYR A 32 -13.74 -1.43 11.38
N TRP A 33 -14.38 -0.41 10.81
CA TRP A 33 -13.85 0.96 10.83
C TRP A 33 -13.61 1.48 12.25
N LYS A 34 -14.39 1.02 13.24
CA LYS A 34 -14.24 1.38 14.66
C LYS A 34 -12.84 1.00 15.19
N PRO A 35 -12.43 -0.29 15.26
CA PRO A 35 -11.11 -0.66 15.77
C PRO A 35 -9.94 -0.24 14.87
N VAL A 36 -10.17 0.06 13.58
CA VAL A 36 -9.10 0.45 12.65
C VAL A 36 -8.82 1.96 12.72
N PHE A 37 -9.85 2.81 12.80
CA PHE A 37 -9.69 4.26 12.69
C PHE A 37 -9.94 5.04 13.99
N SER A 38 -10.67 4.48 14.96
CA SER A 38 -10.89 5.14 16.25
C SER A 38 -9.65 5.07 17.14
N THR A 39 -9.34 6.16 17.83
CA THR A 39 -8.20 6.25 18.78
C THR A 39 -8.55 5.65 20.12
N GLU A 40 -9.82 5.69 20.47
CA GLU A 40 -10.33 5.29 21.78
C GLU A 40 -11.46 4.27 21.61
N MET A 41 -11.62 3.45 22.64
CA MET A 41 -12.73 2.51 22.73
C MET A 41 -14.05 3.31 22.86
N PRO A 42 -15.05 3.06 22.00
CA PRO A 42 -16.33 3.75 22.10
C PRO A 42 -17.04 3.52 23.44
N GLU A 43 -17.75 4.54 23.93
CA GLU A 43 -18.58 4.41 25.13
C GLU A 43 -19.65 3.32 24.94
N GLY A 44 -19.84 2.50 25.97
CA GLY A 44 -20.84 1.42 25.96
C GLY A 44 -20.36 0.09 25.36
N ILE A 45 -19.11 -0.01 24.88
CA ILE A 45 -18.49 -1.28 24.50
C ILE A 45 -17.66 -1.83 25.66
N GLU A 46 -17.84 -3.11 25.97
CA GLU A 46 -17.02 -3.81 26.96
C GLU A 46 -15.61 -4.08 26.41
N GLU A 47 -14.58 -3.97 27.27
CA GLU A 47 -13.17 -4.19 26.87
C GLU A 47 -12.96 -5.57 26.20
N GLY A 48 -13.64 -6.62 26.69
CA GLY A 48 -13.58 -7.95 26.09
C GLY A 48 -14.11 -7.97 24.66
N GLN A 49 -15.26 -7.33 24.42
CA GLN A 49 -15.86 -7.20 23.09
C GLN A 49 -14.96 -6.37 22.16
N TRP A 50 -14.35 -5.31 22.70
CA TRP A 50 -13.42 -4.47 21.96
C TRP A 50 -12.18 -5.25 21.48
N LYS A 51 -11.58 -6.07 22.35
CA LYS A 51 -10.45 -6.95 22.00
C LYS A 51 -10.83 -7.96 20.91
N VAL A 52 -12.04 -8.53 20.99
CA VAL A 52 -12.55 -9.44 19.96
C VAL A 52 -12.71 -8.71 18.63
N LEU A 53 -13.27 -7.50 18.64
CA LEU A 53 -13.48 -6.70 17.43
C LEU A 53 -12.16 -6.34 16.74
N HIS A 54 -11.12 -5.96 17.52
CA HIS A 54 -9.77 -5.78 16.98
C HIS A 54 -9.24 -7.05 16.32
N ARG A 55 -9.39 -8.20 16.98
CA ARG A 55 -8.88 -9.48 16.46
C ARG A 55 -9.61 -9.93 15.20
N GLN A 56 -10.92 -9.67 15.11
CA GLN A 56 -11.72 -9.89 13.92
C GLN A 56 -11.26 -9.02 12.75
N ALA A 57 -11.07 -7.72 12.99
CA ALA A 57 -10.55 -6.81 11.97
C ALA A 57 -9.14 -7.23 11.50
N CYS A 58 -8.24 -7.64 12.41
CA CYS A 58 -6.93 -8.18 12.02
C CYS A 58 -7.05 -9.42 11.12
N GLY A 59 -7.90 -10.38 11.50
CA GLY A 59 -8.14 -11.58 10.70
C GLY A 59 -8.71 -11.25 9.31
N PHE A 60 -9.63 -10.28 9.27
CA PHE A 60 -10.23 -9.82 8.03
C PHE A 60 -9.21 -9.18 7.10
N ILE A 61 -8.30 -8.34 7.61
CA ILE A 61 -7.23 -7.74 6.80
C ILE A 61 -6.32 -8.82 6.22
N ARG A 62 -5.85 -9.75 7.07
CA ARG A 62 -4.91 -10.82 6.66
C ARG A 62 -5.44 -11.70 5.53
N GLN A 63 -6.76 -11.93 5.46
CA GLN A 63 -7.37 -12.70 4.39
C GLN A 63 -7.07 -12.14 3.00
N TRP A 64 -6.81 -10.84 2.90
CA TRP A 64 -6.56 -10.14 1.65
C TRP A 64 -5.13 -9.62 1.57
N VAL A 65 -4.17 -10.28 2.23
CA VAL A 65 -2.75 -9.94 2.16
C VAL A 65 -1.98 -11.15 1.67
N ASP A 66 -1.14 -10.97 0.64
CA ASP A 66 -0.29 -12.04 0.14
C ASP A 66 0.70 -12.53 1.22
N ASP A 67 1.03 -13.82 1.19
CA ASP A 67 1.91 -14.49 2.16
C ASP A 67 3.25 -13.77 2.38
N ASN A 68 3.79 -13.15 1.33
CA ASN A 68 5.03 -12.38 1.37
C ASN A 68 5.00 -11.23 2.38
N PHE A 69 3.83 -10.65 2.63
CA PHE A 69 3.64 -9.55 3.58
C PHE A 69 3.03 -10.02 4.90
N LEU A 70 2.41 -11.20 4.91
CA LEU A 70 1.71 -11.75 6.07
C LEU A 70 2.64 -11.94 7.27
N ASN A 71 3.89 -12.37 7.03
CA ASN A 71 4.91 -12.52 8.08
C ASN A 71 5.21 -11.21 8.85
N HIS A 72 4.99 -10.04 8.24
CA HIS A 72 5.21 -8.75 8.91
C HIS A 72 4.08 -8.33 9.84
N ILE A 73 2.91 -8.97 9.72
CA ILE A 73 1.66 -8.55 10.39
C ILE A 73 0.94 -9.69 11.14
N ILE A 74 1.48 -10.92 11.12
CA ILE A 74 0.80 -12.12 11.66
C ILE A 74 0.57 -12.05 13.18
N ASP A 75 1.50 -11.43 13.92
CA ASP A 75 1.43 -11.33 15.38
C ASP A 75 0.58 -10.15 15.87
N GLU A 76 0.17 -9.25 14.98
CA GLU A 76 -0.55 -8.03 15.36
C GLU A 76 -1.99 -8.32 15.80
N THR A 77 -2.29 -8.08 17.08
CA THR A 77 -3.64 -8.30 17.61
C THR A 77 -4.50 -7.03 17.59
N HIS A 78 -3.89 -5.88 17.31
CA HIS A 78 -4.55 -4.57 17.32
C HIS A 78 -4.71 -4.02 15.90
N ALA A 79 -5.95 -3.96 15.42
CA ALA A 79 -6.29 -3.61 14.04
C ALA A 79 -5.68 -2.29 13.54
N ARG A 80 -5.72 -1.22 14.35
CA ARG A 80 -5.10 0.06 14.00
C ARG A 80 -3.59 -0.05 13.81
N THR A 81 -2.92 -0.77 14.69
CA THR A 81 -1.46 -0.97 14.64
C THR A 81 -1.08 -1.77 13.40
N LEU A 82 -1.86 -2.81 13.09
CA LEU A 82 -1.70 -3.59 11.86
C LEU A 82 -1.86 -2.69 10.62
N TRP A 83 -2.92 -1.87 10.57
CA TRP A 83 -3.17 -0.96 9.47
C TRP A 83 -2.04 0.04 9.25
N GLN A 84 -1.57 0.68 10.32
CA GLN A 84 -0.45 1.62 10.27
C GLN A 84 0.85 0.95 9.79
N LYS A 85 1.14 -0.28 10.24
CA LYS A 85 2.29 -1.03 9.75
C LYS A 85 2.24 -1.28 8.25
N LEU A 86 1.05 -1.55 7.69
CA LEU A 86 0.89 -1.68 6.24
C LEU A 86 1.12 -0.33 5.53
N GLU A 87 0.56 0.76 6.06
CA GLU A 87 0.80 2.11 5.53
C GLU A 87 2.29 2.45 5.48
N GLU A 88 3.01 2.24 6.58
CA GLU A 88 4.44 2.49 6.67
C GLU A 88 5.26 1.61 5.72
N LEU A 89 4.93 0.31 5.65
CA LEU A 89 5.64 -0.65 4.81
C LEU A 89 5.58 -0.25 3.33
N PHE A 90 4.39 0.15 2.86
CA PHE A 90 4.18 0.51 1.47
C PHE A 90 4.60 1.95 1.15
N ALA A 91 4.48 2.89 2.09
CA ALA A 91 5.06 4.23 1.95
C ALA A 91 6.59 4.16 1.79
N ARG A 92 7.27 3.33 2.61
CA ARG A 92 8.71 3.10 2.50
C ARG A 92 9.08 2.47 1.16
N LYS A 93 8.30 1.50 0.69
CA LYS A 93 8.52 0.84 -0.60
C LYS A 93 8.36 1.80 -1.78
N GLU A 94 7.30 2.61 -1.78
CA GLU A 94 7.10 3.65 -2.79
C GLU A 94 8.27 4.66 -2.79
N GLY A 95 8.70 5.13 -1.62
CA GLY A 95 9.86 6.02 -1.50
C GLY A 95 11.17 5.40 -2.00
N THR A 96 11.42 4.13 -1.67
CA THR A 96 12.62 3.40 -2.13
C THR A 96 12.61 3.22 -3.64
N ASN A 97 11.46 2.87 -4.22
CA ASN A 97 11.29 2.73 -5.67
C ASN A 97 11.52 4.06 -6.39
N LYS A 98 10.94 5.17 -5.88
CA LYS A 98 11.17 6.52 -6.39
C LYS A 98 12.65 6.89 -6.37
N MET A 99 13.33 6.70 -5.24
CA MET A 99 14.76 7.01 -5.09
C MET A 99 15.63 6.17 -6.03
N PHE A 100 15.31 4.88 -6.20
CA PHE A 100 16.02 4.01 -7.12
C PHE A 100 15.92 4.51 -8.57
N LEU A 101 14.73 4.87 -9.02
CA LEU A 101 14.49 5.40 -10.37
C LEU A 101 15.19 6.76 -10.58
N ILE A 102 15.18 7.65 -9.59
CA ILE A 102 15.94 8.92 -9.64
C ILE A 102 17.44 8.65 -9.76
N LYS A 103 17.99 7.72 -8.97
CA LYS A 103 19.40 7.34 -9.06
C LYS A 103 19.75 6.75 -10.43
N GLN A 104 18.88 5.90 -11.00
CA GLN A 104 19.05 5.40 -12.37
C GLN A 104 19.06 6.53 -13.39
N LEU A 105 18.13 7.48 -13.29
CA LEU A 105 18.05 8.65 -14.16
C LEU A 105 19.34 9.49 -14.09
N MET A 106 19.80 9.84 -12.88
CA MET A 106 21.04 10.62 -12.67
C MET A 106 22.30 9.90 -13.17
N CYS A 107 22.29 8.57 -13.11
CA CYS A 107 23.42 7.75 -13.54
C CYS A 107 23.31 7.28 -15.01
N LEU A 108 22.22 7.62 -15.70
CA LEU A 108 21.98 7.21 -17.08
C LEU A 108 22.97 7.95 -17.99
N ARG A 109 23.96 7.22 -18.51
CA ARG A 109 24.95 7.75 -19.46
C ARG A 109 24.83 7.03 -20.79
N TYR A 110 24.93 7.79 -21.87
CA TYR A 110 25.00 7.22 -23.21
C TYR A 110 26.23 6.30 -23.33
N LYS A 111 26.03 5.07 -23.80
CA LYS A 111 27.11 4.11 -24.04
C LYS A 111 27.47 4.13 -25.51
N LYS A 112 28.73 4.44 -25.83
CA LYS A 112 29.23 4.40 -27.20
C LYS A 112 29.06 2.97 -27.75
N GLY A 113 28.32 2.82 -28.85
CA GLY A 113 28.00 1.52 -29.45
C GLY A 113 26.56 1.03 -29.23
N THR A 114 25.75 1.72 -28.42
CA THR A 114 24.29 1.48 -28.35
C THR A 114 23.54 2.43 -29.27
N LEU A 115 22.37 2.03 -29.78
CA LEU A 115 21.53 2.93 -30.57
C LEU A 115 21.03 4.09 -29.69
N ILE A 116 21.03 5.30 -30.24
CA ILE A 116 20.52 6.47 -29.53
C ILE A 116 19.03 6.32 -29.17
N ALA A 117 18.26 5.64 -30.04
CA ALA A 117 16.86 5.32 -29.79
C ALA A 117 16.67 4.48 -28.51
N ASP A 118 17.52 3.47 -28.27
CA ASP A 118 17.43 2.62 -27.08
C ASP A 118 17.73 3.42 -25.80
N HIS A 119 18.68 4.34 -25.88
CA HIS A 119 19.01 5.24 -24.78
C HIS A 119 17.84 6.18 -24.45
N VAL A 120 17.23 6.80 -25.47
CA VAL A 120 16.06 7.67 -25.32
C VAL A 120 14.84 6.89 -24.79
N ASN A 121 14.60 5.68 -25.29
CA ASN A 121 13.52 4.82 -24.79
C ASN A 121 13.71 4.45 -23.32
N THR A 122 14.95 4.17 -22.90
CA THR A 122 15.27 3.89 -21.50
C THR A 122 15.03 5.12 -20.62
N PHE A 123 15.49 6.30 -21.07
CA PHE A 123 15.22 7.57 -20.40
C PHE A 123 13.72 7.82 -20.24
N GLN A 124 12.96 7.75 -21.34
CA GLN A 124 11.51 7.96 -21.32
C GLN A 124 10.78 6.94 -20.44
N GLY A 125 11.23 5.68 -20.43
CA GLY A 125 10.68 4.65 -19.57
C GLY A 125 10.82 4.98 -18.08
N ILE A 126 11.99 5.50 -17.66
CA ILE A 126 12.22 5.93 -16.26
C ILE A 126 11.35 7.15 -15.92
N ILE A 127 11.28 8.15 -16.82
CA ILE A 127 10.43 9.34 -16.65
C ILE A 127 8.95 8.93 -16.50
N ASN A 128 8.43 8.10 -17.38
CA ASN A 128 7.04 7.64 -17.34
C ASN A 128 6.71 6.90 -16.02
N GLN A 129 7.64 6.07 -15.53
CA GLN A 129 7.46 5.40 -14.23
C GLN A 129 7.43 6.41 -13.07
N LEU A 130 8.34 7.39 -13.06
CA LEU A 130 8.36 8.43 -12.03
C LEU A 130 7.08 9.29 -12.07
N SER A 131 6.58 9.63 -13.26
CA SER A 131 5.31 10.35 -13.43
C SER A 131 4.11 9.55 -12.95
N SER A 132 4.06 8.23 -13.20
CA SER A 132 3.00 7.36 -12.67
C SER A 132 2.99 7.30 -11.13
N MET A 133 4.12 7.60 -10.49
CA MET A 133 4.26 7.67 -9.03
C MET A 133 4.05 9.10 -8.48
N GLY A 134 3.58 10.03 -9.30
CA GLY A 134 3.25 11.41 -8.92
C GLY A 134 4.45 12.36 -8.86
N ILE A 135 5.60 12.00 -9.46
CA ILE A 135 6.71 12.94 -9.64
C ILE A 135 6.50 13.68 -10.96
N THR A 136 6.22 14.96 -10.86
CA THR A 136 6.22 15.88 -12.00
C THR A 136 7.61 16.45 -12.17
N PHE A 137 8.13 16.38 -13.38
CA PHE A 137 9.28 17.19 -13.79
C PHE A 137 8.69 18.47 -14.35
N GLU A 138 9.04 19.62 -13.77
CA GLU A 138 8.72 20.89 -14.40
C GLU A 138 9.47 20.95 -15.73
N ASP A 139 8.76 21.28 -16.81
CA ASP A 139 9.43 21.77 -18.02
C ASP A 139 10.06 23.11 -17.64
N GLU A 140 11.39 23.18 -17.52
CA GLU A 140 12.06 24.46 -17.30
C GLU A 140 11.97 25.35 -18.54
N VAL A 141 11.76 26.64 -18.24
CA VAL A 141 11.55 27.83 -19.08
C VAL A 141 12.58 28.02 -20.21
#